data_AF-A0A0S4XAT8-F1
#
_entry.id   AF-A0A0S4XAT8-F1
#
_cell.length_a   1.000
_cell.length_b   1.000
_cell.length_c   1.000
_cell.angle_alpha   90.00
_cell.angle_beta   90.00
_cell.angle_gamma   90.00
#
_symmetry.space_group_name_H-M   'P 1'
#
loop_
_entity.id
_entity.type
_entity.pdbx_description
1 polymer ?
#
loop_
_entity_poly.entity_id
_entity_poly.type
_entity_poly.pdbx_seq_one_letter_code
_entity_poly.pdbx_strand_id
1 'polypeptide(L)'
;MTKPQRHASVRSASNGLPETAANLRARAELATKIKALIRLNGWTQIQAARLCDQTQPRINDLLRGRVARFSLDALVNITAALERHSKPLDGSAMEYTEDEGQRLAAEFMAKLAARPVKAIYDLATLGAKTRQGGEVVTASTDMMTDGHRIACVGDVVRYSDGTESKIVSGAGFALTFKGRPMAIVGSATENGDTIINSLQSVAQIREYADDDGIPGLLQPGYLAPEAQA
;
A
#
# COMPACT_ATOMS: atom_id res chain seq x y z
N MET A 1 -64.94 2.10 -17.61
CA MET A 1 -64.30 1.03 -16.79
C MET A 1 -63.38 0.27 -17.74
N THR A 2 -62.06 0.16 -17.63
CA THR A 2 -61.05 0.54 -16.62
C THR A 2 -59.70 0.51 -17.36
N LYS A 3 -58.85 1.51 -17.17
CA LYS A 3 -57.46 1.54 -17.69
C LYS A 3 -56.54 0.92 -16.63
N PRO A 4 -55.54 0.10 -17.00
CA PRO A 4 -54.17 0.36 -16.50
C PRO A 4 -53.10 0.02 -17.57
N GLN A 5 -52.19 0.94 -17.91
CA GLN A 5 -50.92 1.33 -17.26
C GLN A 5 -49.70 0.70 -17.95
N ARG A 6 -48.88 1.61 -18.49
CA ARG A 6 -47.52 1.41 -18.98
C ARG A 6 -46.65 0.82 -17.88
N HIS A 7 -45.86 -0.21 -18.19
CA HIS A 7 -44.59 -0.43 -17.52
C HIS A 7 -43.46 -0.09 -18.49
N ALA A 8 -42.97 1.14 -18.37
CA ALA A 8 -41.62 1.47 -18.79
C ALA A 8 -40.67 0.65 -17.91
N SER A 9 -40.00 -0.35 -18.47
CA SER A 9 -38.88 -0.98 -17.77
C SER A 9 -37.73 0.01 -17.77
N VAL A 10 -37.61 0.70 -16.64
CA VAL A 10 -36.52 1.58 -16.26
C VAL A 10 -35.21 0.84 -16.49
N ARG A 11 -34.44 1.27 -17.49
CA ARG A 11 -32.99 1.09 -17.50
C ARG A 11 -32.49 1.89 -16.31
N SER A 12 -32.27 1.21 -15.18
CA SER A 12 -31.52 1.81 -14.08
C SER A 12 -30.11 2.02 -14.57
N ALA A 13 -29.82 3.26 -14.95
CA ALA A 13 -28.47 3.77 -15.09
C ALA A 13 -27.79 3.60 -13.72
N SER A 14 -27.05 2.52 -13.52
CA SER A 14 -26.12 2.39 -12.41
C SER A 14 -25.01 3.40 -12.66
N ASN A 15 -25.09 4.53 -11.96
CA ASN A 15 -24.11 5.62 -11.95
C ASN A 15 -22.68 5.10 -12.02
N GLY A 16 -22.09 5.21 -13.21
CA GLY A 16 -20.66 5.05 -13.41
C GLY A 16 -19.96 6.27 -12.84
N LEU A 17 -19.63 6.24 -11.56
CA LEU A 17 -18.56 7.06 -11.01
C LEU A 17 -17.22 6.39 -11.39
N PRO A 18 -16.20 7.15 -11.82
CA PRO A 18 -14.86 6.59 -11.98
C PRO A 18 -14.41 5.96 -10.66
N GLU A 19 -14.00 4.71 -10.72
CA GLU A 19 -13.48 3.98 -9.55
C GLU A 19 -12.14 4.62 -9.17
N THR A 20 -12.13 5.45 -8.13
CA THR A 20 -10.89 6.11 -7.66
C THR A 20 -9.89 5.06 -7.20
N ALA A 21 -8.59 5.36 -7.32
CA ALA A 21 -7.52 4.44 -6.88
C ALA A 21 -7.68 4.04 -5.40
N ALA A 22 -8.19 4.95 -4.57
CA ALA A 22 -8.55 4.69 -3.18
C ALA A 22 -9.68 3.66 -3.03
N ASN A 23 -10.73 3.75 -3.86
CA ASN A 23 -11.83 2.78 -3.85
C ASN A 23 -11.34 1.39 -4.28
N LEU A 24 -10.53 1.30 -5.34
CA LEU A 24 -9.90 0.05 -5.79
C LEU A 24 -9.02 -0.58 -4.71
N ARG A 25 -8.19 0.23 -4.03
CA ARG A 25 -7.34 -0.22 -2.93
C ARG A 25 -8.15 -0.72 -1.74
N ALA A 26 -9.16 0.04 -1.30
CA ALA A 26 -10.05 -0.36 -0.21
C ALA A 26 -10.76 -1.69 -0.50
N ARG A 27 -11.20 -1.90 -1.75
CA ARG A 27 -11.80 -3.17 -2.17
C ARG A 27 -10.81 -4.33 -2.14
N ALA A 28 -9.56 -4.12 -2.58
CA ALA A 28 -8.52 -5.15 -2.54
C ALA A 28 -8.15 -5.55 -1.09
N GLU A 29 -8.05 -4.58 -0.19
CA GLU A 29 -7.78 -4.80 1.23
C GLU A 29 -8.92 -5.58 1.91
N LEU A 30 -10.18 -5.17 1.68
CA LEU A 30 -11.36 -5.88 2.21
C LEU A 30 -11.47 -7.31 1.67
N ALA A 31 -11.23 -7.51 0.37
CA ALA A 31 -11.24 -8.85 -0.23
C ALA A 31 -10.16 -9.75 0.39
N THR A 32 -8.99 -9.19 0.71
CA THR A 32 -7.91 -9.91 1.40
C THR A 32 -8.31 -10.30 2.81
N LYS A 33 -8.92 -9.38 3.57
CA LYS A 33 -9.43 -9.65 4.92
C LYS A 33 -10.51 -10.73 4.94
N ILE A 34 -11.44 -10.70 3.98
CA ILE A 34 -12.49 -11.72 3.83
C ILE A 34 -11.87 -13.11 3.59
N LYS A 35 -10.87 -13.22 2.69
CA LYS A 35 -10.15 -14.48 2.45
C LYS A 35 -9.49 -15.01 3.72
N ALA A 36 -8.89 -14.13 4.50
CA ALA A 36 -8.26 -14.48 5.77
C ALA A 36 -9.28 -15.00 6.79
N LEU A 37 -10.41 -14.30 6.99
CA LEU A 37 -11.48 -14.71 7.92
C LEU A 37 -12.03 -16.11 7.58
N ILE A 38 -12.28 -16.36 6.29
CA ILE A 38 -12.79 -17.66 5.82
C ILE A 38 -11.77 -18.78 6.10
N ARG A 39 -10.48 -18.53 5.82
CA ARG A 39 -9.41 -19.50 6.06
C ARG A 39 -9.20 -19.77 7.55
N LEU A 40 -9.12 -18.73 8.38
CA LEU A 40 -8.84 -18.82 9.81
C LEU A 40 -9.94 -19.56 10.57
N ASN A 41 -11.20 -19.36 10.20
CA ASN A 41 -12.34 -20.05 10.79
C ASN A 41 -12.62 -21.43 10.17
N GLY A 42 -11.80 -21.87 9.20
CA GLY A 42 -11.99 -23.16 8.52
C GLY A 42 -13.30 -23.26 7.74
N TRP A 43 -13.91 -22.14 7.34
CA TRP A 43 -15.19 -22.17 6.65
C TRP A 43 -15.03 -22.59 5.20
N THR A 44 -15.86 -23.53 4.79
CA THR A 44 -16.10 -23.81 3.37
C THR A 44 -16.79 -22.62 2.71
N GLN A 45 -16.68 -22.51 1.38
CA GLN A 45 -17.36 -21.45 0.63
C GLN A 45 -18.88 -21.43 0.86
N ILE A 46 -19.49 -22.61 1.06
CA ILE A 46 -20.92 -22.76 1.34
C ILE A 46 -21.26 -22.19 2.73
N GLN A 47 -20.42 -22.46 3.73
CA GLN A 47 -20.60 -21.92 5.07
C GLN A 47 -20.42 -20.40 5.07
N ALA A 48 -19.34 -19.88 4.49
CA ALA A 48 -19.10 -18.44 4.40
C ALA A 48 -20.26 -17.71 3.69
N ALA A 49 -20.79 -18.28 2.60
CA ALA A 49 -21.94 -17.75 1.89
C ALA A 49 -23.19 -17.63 2.80
N ARG A 50 -23.48 -18.66 3.60
CA ARG A 50 -24.59 -18.64 4.56
C ARG A 50 -24.40 -17.60 5.66
N LEU A 51 -23.17 -17.37 6.11
CA LEU A 51 -22.87 -16.42 7.19
C LEU A 51 -23.00 -14.94 6.77
N CYS A 52 -22.78 -14.62 5.50
CA CYS A 52 -22.88 -13.25 5.00
C CYS A 52 -24.08 -13.01 4.08
N ASP A 53 -25.08 -13.90 4.13
CA ASP A 53 -26.29 -13.86 3.29
C ASP A 53 -25.98 -13.67 1.80
N GLN A 54 -24.92 -14.33 1.32
CA GLN A 54 -24.52 -14.36 -0.08
C GLN A 54 -24.73 -15.74 -0.69
N THR A 55 -24.68 -15.83 -2.02
CA THR A 55 -24.69 -17.11 -2.72
C THR A 55 -23.27 -17.70 -2.79
N GLN A 56 -23.15 -19.04 -2.77
CA GLN A 56 -21.85 -19.72 -2.91
C GLN A 56 -21.09 -19.29 -4.18
N PRO A 57 -21.71 -19.17 -5.39
CA PRO A 57 -21.00 -18.69 -6.57
C PRO A 57 -20.42 -17.27 -6.40
N ARG A 58 -21.12 -16.40 -5.67
CA ARG A 58 -20.65 -15.04 -5.38
C ARG A 58 -19.45 -15.05 -4.44
N ILE A 59 -19.46 -15.87 -3.39
CA ILE A 59 -18.27 -16.06 -2.53
C ILE A 59 -17.10 -16.66 -3.31
N ASN A 60 -17.36 -17.61 -4.20
CA ASN A 60 -16.32 -18.19 -5.06
C ASN A 60 -15.69 -17.15 -6.01
N ASP A 61 -16.50 -16.25 -6.59
CA ASP A 61 -16.03 -15.13 -7.41
C ASP A 61 -15.09 -14.21 -6.62
N LEU A 62 -15.45 -13.88 -5.37
CA LEU A 62 -14.63 -13.08 -4.46
C LEU A 62 -13.30 -13.77 -4.14
N LEU A 63 -13.34 -15.06 -3.81
CA LEU A 63 -12.14 -15.85 -3.48
C LEU A 63 -11.19 -15.99 -4.67
N ARG A 64 -11.72 -16.10 -5.89
CA ARG A 64 -10.96 -16.11 -7.16
C ARG A 64 -10.46 -14.74 -7.62
N GLY A 65 -10.65 -13.69 -6.81
CA GLY A 65 -10.11 -12.36 -7.09
C GLY A 65 -10.94 -11.53 -8.07
N ARG A 66 -12.20 -11.89 -8.35
CA ARG A 66 -13.11 -11.09 -9.18
C ARG A 66 -13.72 -9.92 -8.40
N VAL A 67 -12.86 -9.17 -7.70
CA VAL A 67 -13.23 -8.11 -6.73
C VAL A 67 -13.97 -6.94 -7.40
N ALA A 68 -13.66 -6.66 -8.67
CA ALA A 68 -14.36 -5.62 -9.47
C ALA A 68 -15.88 -5.86 -9.61
N ARG A 69 -16.38 -7.07 -9.32
CA ARG A 69 -17.83 -7.39 -9.33
C ARG A 69 -18.55 -7.02 -8.04
N PHE A 70 -17.82 -6.50 -7.05
CA PHE A 70 -18.34 -6.14 -5.74
C PHE A 70 -18.22 -4.63 -5.56
N SER A 71 -19.32 -3.99 -5.15
CA SER A 71 -19.26 -2.63 -4.62
C SER A 71 -18.51 -2.62 -3.29
N LEU A 72 -17.97 -1.46 -2.92
CA LEU A 72 -17.30 -1.28 -1.64
C LEU A 72 -18.24 -1.64 -0.47
N ASP A 73 -19.49 -1.17 -0.50
CA ASP A 73 -20.50 -1.48 0.51
C ASP A 73 -20.78 -2.99 0.62
N ALA A 74 -20.79 -3.70 -0.51
CA ALA A 74 -20.98 -5.15 -0.49
C ALA A 74 -19.81 -5.85 0.23
N LEU A 75 -18.58 -5.39 0.01
CA LEU A 75 -17.40 -5.95 0.70
C LEU A 75 -17.38 -5.61 2.19
N VAL A 76 -17.77 -4.38 2.56
CA VAL A 76 -17.92 -3.98 3.97
C VAL A 76 -18.97 -4.86 4.67
N ASN A 77 -20.14 -5.04 4.05
CA ASN A 77 -21.21 -5.86 4.61
C ASN A 77 -20.82 -7.33 4.75
N ILE A 78 -20.16 -7.91 3.74
CA ILE A 78 -19.64 -9.28 3.82
C ILE A 78 -18.62 -9.41 4.95
N THR A 79 -17.70 -8.45 5.07
CA THR A 79 -16.68 -8.44 6.13
C THR A 79 -17.33 -8.41 7.51
N ALA A 80 -18.22 -7.46 7.76
CA ALA A 80 -18.89 -7.30 9.05
C ALA A 80 -19.74 -8.52 9.43
N ALA A 81 -20.41 -9.15 8.47
CA ALA A 81 -21.20 -10.35 8.71
C ALA A 81 -20.30 -11.56 9.06
N LEU A 82 -19.19 -11.74 8.34
CA LEU A 82 -18.22 -12.77 8.65
C LEU A 82 -17.53 -12.53 10.00
N GLU A 83 -17.24 -11.28 10.39
CA GLU A 83 -16.67 -10.96 11.71
C GLU A 83 -17.64 -11.29 12.85
N ARG A 84 -18.94 -11.03 12.67
CA ARG A 84 -19.97 -11.35 13.68
C ARG A 84 -20.12 -12.85 13.93
N HIS A 85 -19.88 -13.66 12.90
CA HIS A 85 -19.99 -15.11 12.97
C HIS A 85 -18.67 -15.82 13.12
N SER A 86 -17.56 -15.09 12.96
CA SER A 86 -16.28 -15.52 13.46
C SER A 86 -16.53 -15.83 14.92
N LYS A 87 -16.11 -17.01 15.35
CA LYS A 87 -15.98 -17.16 16.79
C LYS A 87 -15.10 -15.99 17.25
N PRO A 88 -15.40 -15.32 18.37
CA PRO A 88 -14.29 -14.80 19.15
C PRO A 88 -13.37 -16.02 19.41
N LEU A 89 -12.10 -15.86 19.80
CA LEU A 89 -11.57 -16.95 20.62
C LEU A 89 -12.58 -17.12 21.77
N ASP A 90 -13.32 -18.22 21.75
CA ASP A 90 -14.62 -18.38 22.43
C ASP A 90 -14.48 -18.02 23.91
N GLY A 91 -15.53 -17.47 24.51
CA GLY A 91 -15.55 -16.93 25.87
C GLY A 91 -15.28 -17.93 27.01
N SER A 92 -14.13 -18.61 27.04
CA SER A 92 -13.33 -18.42 28.25
C SER A 92 -13.11 -16.92 28.35
N ALA A 93 -13.23 -16.34 29.53
CA ALA A 93 -12.32 -15.24 29.79
C ALA A 93 -10.93 -15.80 29.44
N MET A 94 -10.41 -15.51 28.25
CA MET A 94 -9.02 -15.16 28.20
C MET A 94 -9.01 -13.97 29.14
N GLU A 95 -8.64 -14.22 30.40
CA GLU A 95 -7.42 -13.56 30.80
C GLU A 95 -6.47 -13.73 29.60
N TYR A 96 -6.50 -12.76 28.68
CA TYR A 96 -5.25 -12.24 28.25
C TYR A 96 -4.66 -11.77 29.57
N THR A 97 -3.95 -12.68 30.24
CA THR A 97 -2.83 -12.21 31.01
C THR A 97 -2.10 -11.31 30.03
N GLU A 98 -1.71 -10.14 30.50
CA GLU A 98 -0.91 -9.21 29.72
C GLU A 98 0.17 -9.98 28.94
N ASP A 99 0.72 -11.02 29.57
CA ASP A 99 1.66 -12.02 29.04
C ASP A 99 1.24 -12.73 27.74
N GLU A 100 0.01 -13.26 27.60
CA GLU A 100 -0.36 -14.02 26.38
C GLU A 100 -0.68 -13.10 25.20
N GLY A 101 -1.25 -11.93 25.47
CA GLY A 101 -1.45 -10.86 24.49
C GLY A 101 -0.12 -10.27 24.03
N GLN A 102 0.78 -10.00 24.98
CA GLN A 102 2.17 -9.63 24.71
C GLN A 102 2.90 -10.72 23.94
N ARG A 103 2.66 -12.00 24.23
CA ARG A 103 3.29 -13.12 23.51
C ARG A 103 2.82 -13.19 22.07
N LEU A 104 1.53 -13.10 21.78
CA LEU A 104 1.03 -13.12 20.39
C LEU A 104 1.48 -11.89 19.61
N ALA A 105 1.48 -10.72 20.25
CA ALA A 105 2.08 -9.51 19.67
C ALA A 105 3.58 -9.71 19.43
N ALA A 106 4.31 -10.30 20.37
CA ALA A 106 5.74 -10.59 20.24
C ALA A 106 6.00 -11.64 19.15
N GLU A 107 5.18 -12.67 19.01
CA GLU A 107 5.28 -13.68 17.95
C GLU A 107 4.97 -13.07 16.59
N PHE A 108 3.96 -12.20 16.50
CA PHE A 108 3.63 -11.47 15.28
C PHE A 108 4.74 -10.48 14.90
N MET A 109 5.24 -9.71 15.86
CA MET A 109 6.37 -8.79 15.68
C MET A 109 7.65 -9.55 15.35
N ALA A 110 7.89 -10.72 15.96
CA ALA A 110 9.02 -11.59 15.64
C ALA A 110 8.90 -12.13 14.22
N LYS A 111 7.70 -12.49 13.76
CA LYS A 111 7.44 -12.92 12.39
C LYS A 111 7.66 -11.77 11.39
N LEU A 112 7.25 -10.54 11.72
CA LEU A 112 7.53 -9.35 10.91
C LEU A 112 9.04 -9.02 10.91
N ALA A 113 9.73 -9.17 12.04
CA ALA A 113 11.16 -8.94 12.18
C ALA A 113 12.01 -10.00 11.45
N ALA A 114 11.50 -11.24 11.37
CA ALA A 114 12.17 -12.35 10.69
C ALA A 114 11.92 -12.37 9.18
N ARG A 115 11.18 -11.40 8.61
CA ARG A 115 10.99 -11.32 7.16
C ARG A 115 12.35 -11.13 6.47
N PRO A 116 12.67 -11.94 5.45
CA PRO A 116 13.95 -11.86 4.77
C PRO A 116 14.06 -10.52 4.04
N VAL A 117 14.98 -9.67 4.48
CA VAL A 117 15.26 -8.38 3.83
C VAL A 117 16.16 -8.63 2.61
N LYS A 118 15.69 -8.22 1.44
CA LYS A 118 16.45 -8.27 0.17
C LYS A 118 17.42 -7.10 0.08
N ALA A 119 16.96 -5.89 0.43
CA ALA A 119 17.76 -4.67 0.40
C ALA A 119 17.22 -3.60 1.35
N ILE A 120 18.11 -2.70 1.78
CA ILE A 120 17.80 -1.52 2.60
C ILE A 120 18.34 -0.29 1.89
N TYR A 121 17.52 0.75 1.81
CA TYR A 121 17.85 2.00 1.13
C TYR A 121 17.65 3.18 2.07
N ASP A 122 18.72 3.92 2.35
CA ASP A 122 18.64 5.16 3.14
C ASP A 122 17.93 6.25 2.33
N LEU A 123 17.09 7.05 3.00
CA LEU A 123 16.52 8.25 2.38
C LEU A 123 17.62 9.28 2.11
N ALA A 124 17.66 9.82 0.90
CA ALA A 124 18.61 10.84 0.52
C ALA A 124 18.19 12.19 1.11
N THR A 125 19.10 12.83 1.84
CA THR A 125 18.88 14.16 2.42
C THR A 125 19.46 15.27 1.56
N LEU A 126 19.07 16.51 1.84
CA LEU A 126 19.85 17.68 1.47
C LEU A 126 21.32 17.48 1.93
N GLY A 127 22.28 17.72 1.04
CA GLY A 127 23.71 17.46 1.25
C GLY A 127 24.18 16.04 0.90
N ALA A 128 23.29 15.12 0.51
CA ALA A 128 23.66 13.80 0.01
C ALA A 128 24.59 13.89 -1.21
N LYS A 129 25.52 12.94 -1.37
CA LYS A 129 26.54 12.94 -2.42
C LYS A 129 26.29 11.89 -3.49
N THR A 130 26.66 12.23 -4.71
CA THR A 130 26.65 11.32 -5.85
C THR A 130 28.03 10.75 -6.15
N ARG A 131 28.08 9.72 -7.01
CA ARG A 131 29.32 9.03 -7.38
C ARG A 131 30.31 9.95 -8.09
N GLN A 132 29.84 10.88 -8.92
CA GLN A 132 30.71 11.83 -9.62
C GLN A 132 30.95 13.12 -8.82
N GLY A 133 30.68 13.11 -7.50
CA GLY A 133 31.00 14.22 -6.60
C GLY A 133 29.96 15.34 -6.55
N GLY A 134 28.78 15.13 -7.13
CA GLY A 134 27.64 16.05 -7.01
C GLY A 134 27.05 16.01 -5.60
N GLU A 135 26.37 17.10 -5.23
CA GLU A 135 25.69 17.27 -3.95
C GLU A 135 24.22 17.64 -4.16
N VAL A 136 23.31 17.00 -3.44
CA VAL A 136 21.89 17.38 -3.42
C VAL A 136 21.75 18.74 -2.72
N VAL A 137 21.35 19.77 -3.47
CA VAL A 137 21.30 21.17 -2.99
C VAL A 137 19.89 21.71 -2.81
N THR A 138 18.86 20.93 -3.16
CA THR A 138 17.46 21.28 -2.90
C THR A 138 16.74 20.10 -2.27
N ALA A 139 15.73 20.39 -1.47
CA ALA A 139 14.78 19.42 -0.97
C ALA A 139 13.38 20.03 -1.14
N SER A 140 12.51 19.41 -1.92
CA SER A 140 11.14 19.90 -2.14
C SER A 140 10.19 19.52 -0.99
N THR A 141 10.60 18.61 -0.10
CA THR A 141 9.79 18.19 1.06
C THR A 141 9.96 19.12 2.25
N ASP A 142 8.97 19.13 3.14
CA ASP A 142 9.07 19.62 4.50
C ASP A 142 9.41 18.50 5.52
N MET A 143 9.60 17.27 5.04
CA MET A 143 9.96 16.13 5.88
C MET A 143 11.42 16.23 6.34
N MET A 144 11.62 16.01 7.64
CA MET A 144 12.89 16.14 8.32
C MET A 144 13.25 14.82 9.02
N THR A 145 14.53 14.47 8.97
CA THR A 145 15.12 13.37 9.74
C THR A 145 16.45 13.85 10.31
N ASP A 146 16.59 13.82 11.62
CA ASP A 146 17.78 14.28 12.35
C ASP A 146 18.27 15.66 11.87
N GLY A 147 17.34 16.63 11.73
CA GLY A 147 17.66 17.98 11.30
C GLY A 147 17.90 18.17 9.79
N HIS A 148 17.83 17.12 8.97
CA HIS A 148 18.06 17.20 7.53
C HIS A 148 16.77 16.97 6.74
N ARG A 149 16.53 17.83 5.74
CA ARG A 149 15.38 17.70 4.82
C ARG A 149 15.58 16.51 3.89
N ILE A 150 14.53 15.75 3.64
CA ILE A 150 14.56 14.62 2.71
C ILE A 150 14.30 15.13 1.27
N ALA A 151 15.11 14.67 0.33
CA ALA A 151 14.96 15.04 -1.08
C ALA A 151 13.91 14.17 -1.80
N CYS A 152 13.37 14.69 -2.90
CA CYS A 152 12.44 14.04 -3.83
C CYS A 152 13.07 13.83 -5.20
N VAL A 153 12.50 12.90 -5.97
CA VAL A 153 12.63 12.91 -7.43
C VAL A 153 12.28 14.29 -7.97
N GLY A 154 13.18 14.90 -8.73
CA GLY A 154 13.12 16.23 -9.34
C GLY A 154 13.88 17.32 -8.57
N ASP A 155 14.39 17.02 -7.38
CA ASP A 155 15.32 17.91 -6.69
C ASP A 155 16.69 17.93 -7.38
N VAL A 156 17.40 19.03 -7.20
CA VAL A 156 18.63 19.39 -7.90
C VAL A 156 19.87 18.87 -7.16
N VAL A 157 20.79 18.30 -7.93
CA VAL A 157 22.17 17.98 -7.60
C VAL A 157 23.08 19.00 -8.30
N ARG A 158 24.04 19.57 -7.58
CA ARG A 158 25.04 20.50 -8.10
C ARG A 158 26.45 19.91 -8.02
N TYR A 159 27.25 20.14 -9.04
CA TYR A 159 28.63 19.68 -9.16
C TYR A 159 29.63 20.82 -8.95
N SER A 160 30.91 20.48 -8.76
CA SER A 160 31.99 21.45 -8.49
C SER A 160 32.30 22.36 -9.68
N ASP A 161 32.00 21.92 -10.90
CA ASP A 161 32.10 22.72 -12.13
C ASP A 161 30.91 23.71 -12.31
N GLY A 162 29.96 23.70 -11.37
CA GLY A 162 28.76 24.53 -11.38
C GLY A 162 27.61 23.95 -12.19
N THR A 163 27.77 22.79 -12.83
CA THR A 163 26.67 22.12 -13.53
C THR A 163 25.64 21.58 -12.55
N GLU A 164 24.41 21.44 -13.03
CA GLU A 164 23.28 20.94 -12.26
C GLU A 164 22.58 19.80 -12.99
N SER A 165 22.01 18.88 -12.22
CA SER A 165 21.26 17.73 -12.70
C SER A 165 20.08 17.47 -11.76
N LYS A 166 19.02 16.83 -12.25
CA LYS A 166 17.86 16.49 -11.43
C LYS A 166 17.89 15.03 -11.02
N ILE A 167 17.42 14.73 -9.81
CA ILE A 167 17.14 13.36 -9.38
C ILE A 167 15.96 12.84 -10.21
N VAL A 168 16.09 11.67 -10.85
CA VAL A 168 15.05 11.12 -11.75
C VAL A 168 14.43 9.82 -11.27
N SER A 169 15.02 9.16 -10.28
CA SER A 169 14.49 7.95 -9.66
C SER A 169 14.53 7.99 -8.13
N GLY A 170 13.88 7.04 -7.47
CA GLY A 170 13.76 7.08 -6.01
C GLY A 170 13.05 5.86 -5.43
N ALA A 171 12.32 6.05 -4.35
CA ALA A 171 11.60 5.03 -3.59
C ALA A 171 10.49 4.29 -4.36
N GLY A 172 10.11 4.76 -5.55
CA GLY A 172 8.94 4.26 -6.24
C GLY A 172 7.66 4.43 -5.42
N PHE A 173 6.83 3.40 -5.39
CA PHE A 173 5.57 3.36 -4.64
C PHE A 173 5.77 3.25 -3.11
N ALA A 174 6.96 2.85 -2.64
CA ALA A 174 7.18 2.63 -1.21
C ALA A 174 7.02 3.92 -0.38
N LEU A 175 7.42 5.07 -0.94
CA LEU A 175 7.31 6.34 -0.25
C LEU A 175 7.24 7.52 -1.22
N THR A 176 6.16 8.32 -1.13
CA THR A 176 5.93 9.47 -1.99
C THR A 176 5.51 10.71 -1.18
N PHE A 177 5.81 11.89 -1.71
CA PHE A 177 5.35 13.18 -1.19
C PHE A 177 4.76 13.98 -2.35
N LYS A 178 3.49 14.37 -2.22
CA LYS A 178 2.75 15.08 -3.29
C LYS A 178 2.87 14.36 -4.65
N GLY A 179 2.78 13.03 -4.65
CA GLY A 179 2.88 12.20 -5.86
C GLY A 179 4.31 11.96 -6.39
N ARG A 180 5.34 12.61 -5.83
CA ARG A 180 6.74 12.42 -6.22
C ARG A 180 7.40 11.39 -5.30
N PRO A 181 8.09 10.36 -5.84
CA PRO A 181 8.85 9.44 -5.00
C PRO A 181 9.94 10.17 -4.20
N MET A 182 10.17 9.74 -2.96
CA MET A 182 11.34 10.17 -2.19
C MET A 182 12.62 9.73 -2.86
N ALA A 183 13.67 10.56 -2.80
CA ALA A 183 14.99 10.16 -3.20
C ALA A 183 15.61 9.24 -2.13
N ILE A 184 16.36 8.25 -2.60
CA ILE A 184 17.07 7.27 -1.78
C ILE A 184 18.51 7.08 -2.27
N VAL A 185 19.38 6.51 -1.44
CA VAL A 185 20.68 6.02 -1.91
C VAL A 185 20.45 4.97 -3.01
N GLY A 186 21.14 5.16 -4.14
CA GLY A 186 20.90 4.43 -5.40
C GLY A 186 20.09 5.20 -6.44
N SER A 187 19.48 6.34 -6.07
CA SER A 187 18.71 7.15 -7.02
C SER A 187 19.60 7.71 -8.12
N ALA A 188 19.13 7.62 -9.36
CA ALA A 188 19.81 8.14 -10.53
C ALA A 188 19.51 9.63 -10.72
N THR A 189 20.45 10.33 -11.34
CA THR A 189 20.28 11.71 -11.82
C THR A 189 20.16 11.73 -13.35
N GLU A 190 19.64 12.82 -13.90
CA GLU A 190 19.37 12.98 -15.34
C GLU A 190 20.64 12.85 -16.22
N ASN A 191 21.78 13.30 -15.71
CA ASN A 191 23.10 13.13 -16.33
C ASN A 191 23.72 11.73 -16.14
N GLY A 192 22.98 10.76 -15.61
CA GLY A 192 23.43 9.37 -15.47
C GLY A 192 24.30 9.08 -14.25
N ASP A 193 24.42 10.01 -13.31
CA ASP A 193 25.09 9.81 -12.03
C ASP A 193 24.14 9.14 -11.02
N THR A 194 24.64 8.82 -9.82
CA THR A 194 23.89 8.07 -8.81
C THR A 194 24.22 8.57 -7.42
N ILE A 195 23.20 8.80 -6.59
CA ILE A 195 23.36 9.10 -5.16
C ILE A 195 23.95 7.87 -4.46
N ILE A 196 25.08 8.04 -3.77
CA ILE A 196 25.81 6.93 -3.12
C ILE A 196 25.81 7.01 -1.60
N ASN A 197 25.49 8.16 -1.02
CA ASN A 197 25.36 8.30 0.41
C ASN A 197 24.26 9.30 0.79
N SER A 198 23.92 9.31 2.06
CA SER A 198 23.07 10.32 2.69
C SER A 198 23.80 10.81 3.95
N LEU A 199 23.39 11.96 4.50
CA LEU A 199 23.99 12.46 5.74
C LEU A 199 23.50 11.71 6.99
N GLN A 200 22.42 10.92 6.85
CA GLN A 200 21.85 10.08 7.90
C GLN A 200 21.28 8.78 7.34
N SER A 201 21.18 7.75 8.17
CA SER A 201 20.65 6.42 7.83
C SER A 201 19.52 5.97 8.77
N VAL A 202 18.90 6.90 9.49
CA VAL A 202 17.81 6.62 10.44
C VAL A 202 16.51 6.29 9.72
N ALA A 203 16.20 7.02 8.63
CA ALA A 203 15.04 6.73 7.80
C ALA A 203 15.42 5.90 6.58
N GLN A 204 14.80 4.72 6.47
CA GLN A 204 15.14 3.71 5.47
C GLN A 204 13.89 3.08 4.85
N ILE A 205 14.03 2.65 3.61
CA ILE A 205 13.08 1.78 2.91
C ILE A 205 13.65 0.38 2.87
N ARG A 206 12.82 -0.63 3.18
CA ARG A 206 13.19 -2.04 3.12
C ARG A 206 12.47 -2.72 1.97
N GLU A 207 13.23 -3.36 1.09
CA GLU A 207 12.71 -4.31 0.12
C GLU A 207 12.81 -5.71 0.74
N TYR A 208 11.71 -6.44 0.79
CA TYR A 208 11.67 -7.80 1.32
C TYR A 208 11.77 -8.82 0.19
N ALA A 209 12.47 -9.93 0.43
CA ALA A 209 12.70 -10.98 -0.56
C ALA A 209 11.46 -11.85 -0.83
N ASP A 210 10.48 -11.80 0.07
CA ASP A 210 9.22 -12.55 -0.02
C ASP A 210 8.08 -11.77 -0.68
N ASP A 211 8.34 -10.55 -1.17
CA ASP A 211 7.41 -9.69 -1.90
C ASP A 211 7.75 -9.65 -3.42
N ASP A 212 6.79 -9.23 -4.25
CA ASP A 212 6.94 -9.06 -5.71
C ASP A 212 7.85 -7.86 -6.11
N GLY A 213 8.54 -7.26 -5.15
CA GLY A 213 9.34 -6.04 -5.30
C GLY A 213 8.51 -4.75 -5.17
N ILE A 214 9.20 -3.63 -4.97
CA ILE A 214 8.56 -2.31 -4.84
C ILE A 214 8.34 -1.72 -6.24
N PRO A 215 7.10 -1.46 -6.66
CA PRO A 215 6.83 -0.83 -7.96
C PRO A 215 7.55 0.51 -8.10
N GLY A 216 8.27 0.71 -9.20
CA GLY A 216 8.96 1.97 -9.48
C GLY A 216 10.23 2.24 -8.67
N LEU A 217 10.67 1.30 -7.83
CA LEU A 217 11.89 1.45 -7.04
C LEU A 217 13.10 1.66 -7.97
N LEU A 218 13.81 2.75 -7.76
CA LEU A 218 14.96 3.22 -8.55
C LEU A 218 14.70 3.36 -10.06
N GLN A 219 13.45 3.34 -10.50
CA GLN A 219 13.06 3.49 -11.90
C GLN A 219 12.95 4.98 -12.28
N PRO A 220 13.75 5.47 -13.25
CA PRO A 220 13.61 6.83 -13.74
C PRO A 220 12.24 7.12 -14.34
N GLY A 221 11.66 8.28 -14.03
CA GLY A 221 10.39 8.71 -14.59
C GLY A 221 9.16 7.95 -14.07
N TYR A 222 9.31 7.14 -13.01
CA TYR A 222 8.16 6.51 -12.36
C TYR A 222 7.23 7.57 -11.78
N LEU A 223 5.97 7.52 -12.20
CA LEU A 223 4.89 8.32 -11.63
C LEU A 223 4.08 7.42 -10.70
N ALA A 224 4.10 7.73 -9.41
CA ALA A 224 3.20 7.07 -8.48
C ALA A 224 1.76 7.43 -8.85
N PRO A 225 0.80 6.49 -8.73
CA PRO A 225 -0.61 6.82 -8.89
C PRO A 225 -0.97 7.97 -7.94
N GLU A 226 -1.50 9.07 -8.49
CA GLU A 226 -1.90 10.21 -7.66
C GLU A 226 -2.92 9.74 -6.61
N ALA A 227 -2.64 10.04 -5.34
CA ALA A 227 -3.68 10.05 -4.33
C ALA A 227 -4.62 11.21 -4.70
N GLN A 228 -5.69 10.91 -5.44
CA GLN A 228 -6.71 11.89 -5.80
C GLN A 228 -7.22 12.54 -4.51
N ALA A 229 -6.95 13.84 -4.39
CA ALA A 229 -7.33 14.70 -3.26
C ALA A 229 -8.85 14.84 -3.14
#